data_AF-A0A0R3MMW4-F1
#
_entry.id   AF-A0A0R3MMW4-F1
#
_cell.length_a   1.000
_cell.length_b   1.000
_cell.length_c   1.000
_cell.angle_alpha   90.00
_cell.angle_beta   90.00
_cell.angle_gamma   90.00
#
_symmetry.space_group_name_H-M   'P 1'
#
loop_
_entity.id
_entity.type
_entity.pdbx_description
1 polymer ?
#
loop_
_entity_poly.entity_id
_entity_poly.type
_entity_poly.pdbx_seq_one_letter_code
_entity_poly.pdbx_strand_id
1 'polypeptide(L)'
;MDENSLLLGIQEMRSDSDYHAAEVLRRETDGGAEAMAAAPSDSREHAAVRLLIVTWESIAVLMRGVRAKDKIYEVTPICHMYEVLEPAIRYFRKETPEYAANFEKLNVDYRAWLKKKKKGASYESAACGGMHARFG
;
A
#
# COMPACT_ATOMS: atom_id res chain seq x y z
N MET A 1 16.79 -10.48 -6.27
CA MET A 1 16.57 -10.01 -4.89
C MET A 1 15.89 -11.14 -4.14
N ASP A 2 16.41 -11.54 -2.98
CA ASP A 2 15.72 -12.50 -2.11
C ASP A 2 14.64 -11.82 -1.26
N GLU A 3 13.82 -12.62 -0.60
CA GLU A 3 12.66 -12.17 0.17
C GLU A 3 13.03 -11.28 1.37
N ASN A 4 14.14 -11.57 2.07
CA ASN A 4 14.57 -10.79 3.22
C ASN A 4 15.11 -9.42 2.79
N SER A 5 15.87 -9.39 1.69
CA SER A 5 16.35 -8.12 1.10
C SER A 5 15.18 -7.20 0.72
N LEU A 6 14.10 -7.75 0.15
CA LEU A 6 12.92 -6.93 -0.16
C LEU A 6 12.15 -6.50 1.09
N LEU A 7 12.04 -7.36 2.11
CA LEU A 7 11.42 -6.98 3.38
C LEU A 7 12.12 -5.77 4.02
N LEU A 8 13.45 -5.76 4.04
CA LEU A 8 14.23 -4.62 4.52
C LEU A 8 13.97 -3.37 3.68
N GLY A 9 13.97 -3.48 2.35
CA GLY A 9 13.65 -2.35 1.48
C GLY A 9 12.24 -1.79 1.69
N ILE A 10 11.23 -2.66 1.89
CA ILE A 10 9.87 -2.24 2.23
C ILE A 10 9.83 -1.52 3.57
N GLN A 11 10.56 -2.03 4.56
CA GLN A 11 10.65 -1.39 5.86
C GLN A 11 11.32 -0.02 5.76
N GLU A 12 12.41 0.12 5.03
CA GLU A 12 13.09 1.41 4.80
C GLU A 12 12.16 2.42 4.14
N MET A 13 11.53 2.06 3.03
CA MET A 13 10.59 2.95 2.31
C MET A 13 9.41 3.39 3.19
N ARG A 14 8.94 2.55 4.12
CA ARG A 14 7.81 2.86 5.01
C ARG A 14 8.23 3.48 6.34
N SER A 15 9.52 3.48 6.67
CA SER A 15 10.07 4.13 7.86
C SER A 15 10.57 5.55 7.56
N ASP A 16 10.54 5.95 6.28
CA ASP A 16 10.82 7.30 5.86
C ASP A 16 9.90 8.32 6.56
N SER A 17 10.46 9.43 7.03
CA SER A 17 9.72 10.43 7.81
C SER A 17 8.64 11.11 6.99
N ASP A 18 8.86 11.30 5.70
CA ASP A 18 7.89 11.94 4.81
C ASP A 18 6.74 10.99 4.50
N TYR A 19 7.04 9.69 4.34
CA TYR A 19 6.00 8.66 4.23
C TYR A 19 5.13 8.62 5.49
N HIS A 20 5.75 8.63 6.68
CA HIS A 20 4.99 8.66 7.94
C HIS A 20 4.15 9.94 8.08
N ALA A 21 4.72 11.10 7.78
CA ALA A 21 4.00 12.38 7.81
C ALA A 21 2.83 12.41 6.82
N ALA A 22 2.98 11.79 5.65
CA ALA A 22 1.90 11.64 4.68
C ALA A 22 0.78 10.71 5.19
N GLU A 23 1.12 9.60 5.87
CA GLU A 23 0.12 8.73 6.49
C GLU A 23 -0.65 9.45 7.60
N VAL A 24 0.02 10.25 8.43
CA VAL A 24 -0.62 11.07 9.47
C VAL A 24 -1.55 12.10 8.84
N LEU A 25 -1.07 12.87 7.86
CA LEU A 25 -1.89 13.88 7.17
C LEU A 25 -3.14 13.26 6.54
N ARG A 26 -3.04 12.06 5.96
CA ARG A 26 -4.19 11.33 5.40
C ARG A 26 -5.24 10.96 6.45
N ARG A 27 -4.83 10.66 7.68
CA ARG A 27 -5.75 10.33 8.78
C ARG A 27 -6.40 11.59 9.36
N GLU A 28 -5.70 12.71 9.34
CA GLU A 28 -6.19 14.01 9.82
C GLU A 28 -7.08 14.74 8.81
N THR A 29 -6.93 14.44 7.51
CA THR A 29 -7.74 15.03 6.45
C THR A 29 -9.15 14.40 6.42
N ASP A 30 -10.18 15.22 6.60
CA ASP A 30 -11.56 14.78 6.41
C ASP A 30 -11.81 14.38 4.94
N GLY A 31 -12.41 13.21 4.71
CA GLY A 31 -12.47 12.57 3.40
C GLY A 31 -11.20 11.82 2.96
N GLY A 32 -10.15 11.81 3.80
CA GLY A 32 -8.97 10.97 3.64
C GLY A 32 -8.24 11.14 2.31
N ALA A 33 -7.87 10.02 1.68
CA ALA A 33 -7.04 10.05 0.47
C ALA A 33 -7.74 10.74 -0.72
N GLU A 34 -9.06 10.61 -0.86
CA GLU A 34 -9.81 11.26 -1.95
C GLU A 34 -9.74 12.78 -1.85
N ALA A 35 -9.98 13.31 -0.65
CA ALA A 35 -9.90 14.75 -0.39
C ALA A 35 -8.50 15.29 -0.64
N MET A 36 -7.46 14.55 -0.23
CA MET A 36 -6.07 14.91 -0.53
C MET A 36 -5.77 14.92 -2.03
N ALA A 37 -6.31 13.97 -2.80
CA ALA A 37 -6.12 13.92 -4.25
C ALA A 37 -6.83 15.07 -4.96
N ALA A 38 -8.01 15.48 -4.47
CA ALA A 38 -8.79 16.58 -5.00
C ALA A 38 -8.28 17.98 -4.59
N ALA A 39 -7.33 18.06 -3.65
CA ALA A 39 -6.69 19.31 -3.27
C ALA A 39 -5.88 19.91 -4.43
N PRO A 40 -5.57 21.23 -4.41
CA PRO A 40 -4.75 21.87 -5.43
C PRO A 40 -3.45 21.12 -5.69
N SER A 41 -3.02 21.04 -6.95
CA SER A 41 -1.87 20.21 -7.36
C SER A 41 -0.54 20.58 -6.71
N ASP A 42 -0.41 21.83 -6.25
CA ASP A 42 0.74 22.39 -5.54
C ASP A 42 0.60 22.29 -4.00
N SER A 43 -0.48 21.70 -3.50
CA SER A 43 -0.73 21.56 -2.07
C SER A 43 0.07 20.42 -1.45
N ARG A 44 0.28 20.53 -0.13
CA ARG A 44 0.95 19.50 0.67
C ARG A 44 0.17 18.18 0.65
N GLU A 45 -1.15 18.25 0.70
CA GLU A 45 -2.05 17.09 0.68
C GLU A 45 -1.91 16.32 -0.64
N HIS A 46 -1.93 17.03 -1.77
CA HIS A 46 -1.81 16.43 -3.09
C HIS A 46 -0.44 15.75 -3.25
N ALA A 47 0.64 16.39 -2.81
CA ALA A 47 1.98 15.79 -2.81
C ALA A 47 2.07 14.55 -1.89
N ALA A 48 1.50 14.64 -0.69
CA ALA A 48 1.53 13.56 0.31
C ALA A 48 0.78 12.30 -0.17
N VAL A 49 -0.42 12.44 -0.75
CA VAL A 49 -1.15 11.27 -1.25
C VAL A 49 -0.45 10.63 -2.46
N ARG A 50 0.21 11.43 -3.30
CA ARG A 50 1.04 10.91 -4.40
C ARG A 50 2.24 10.13 -3.86
N LEU A 51 2.92 10.63 -2.83
CA LEU A 51 4.01 9.91 -2.18
C LEU A 51 3.56 8.54 -1.68
N LEU A 52 2.45 8.46 -0.94
CA LEU A 52 1.91 7.19 -0.44
C LEU A 52 1.66 6.19 -1.58
N ILE A 53 1.01 6.64 -2.66
CA ILE A 53 0.69 5.77 -3.80
C ILE A 53 1.96 5.34 -4.54
N VAL A 54 2.89 6.25 -4.81
CA VAL A 54 4.13 5.95 -5.53
C VAL A 54 5.04 5.01 -4.73
N THR A 55 5.06 5.10 -3.40
CA THR A 55 5.79 4.14 -2.56
C THR A 55 5.23 2.73 -2.74
N TRP A 56 3.91 2.55 -2.69
CA TRP A 56 3.28 1.24 -2.89
C TRP A 56 3.39 0.73 -4.33
N GLU A 57 3.35 1.62 -5.31
CA GLU A 57 3.62 1.31 -6.71
C GLU A 57 5.06 0.79 -6.88
N SER A 58 6.03 1.44 -6.23
CA SER A 58 7.44 1.03 -6.24
C SER A 58 7.65 -0.32 -5.57
N ILE A 59 7.01 -0.55 -4.41
CA ILE A 59 6.98 -1.86 -3.75
C ILE A 59 6.45 -2.92 -4.72
N ALA A 60 5.34 -2.65 -5.42
CA ALA A 60 4.75 -3.59 -6.36
C ALA A 60 5.66 -3.93 -7.55
N VAL A 61 6.45 -2.97 -8.03
CA VAL A 61 7.47 -3.22 -9.05
C VAL A 61 8.59 -4.10 -8.50
N LEU A 62 9.12 -3.80 -7.32
CA LEU A 62 10.19 -4.58 -6.68
C LEU A 62 9.77 -6.02 -6.38
N MET A 63 8.53 -6.23 -5.96
CA MET A 63 7.91 -7.54 -5.72
C MET A 63 8.01 -8.48 -6.93
N ARG A 64 8.05 -7.95 -8.17
CA ARG A 64 8.18 -8.78 -9.38
C ARG A 64 9.51 -9.52 -9.46
N GLY A 65 10.57 -8.94 -8.89
CA GLY A 65 11.92 -9.49 -8.88
C GLY A 65 12.15 -10.59 -7.85
N VAL A 66 11.14 -10.94 -7.04
CA VAL A 66 11.27 -11.92 -5.95
C VAL A 66 10.47 -13.18 -6.25
N ARG A 67 11.13 -14.34 -6.15
CA ARG A 67 10.56 -15.65 -6.47
C ARG A 67 9.57 -16.15 -5.40
N ALA A 68 9.94 -16.02 -4.12
CA ALA A 68 9.09 -16.37 -2.98
C ALA A 68 8.58 -15.08 -2.31
N LYS A 69 7.28 -15.02 -2.03
CA LYS A 69 6.60 -13.79 -1.57
C LYS A 69 5.81 -13.98 -0.27
N ASP A 70 5.80 -15.19 0.27
CA ASP A 70 4.91 -15.58 1.36
C ASP A 70 5.18 -14.77 2.64
N LYS A 71 6.44 -14.59 3.04
CA LYS A 71 6.79 -13.80 4.22
C LYS A 71 6.46 -12.33 4.02
N ILE A 72 6.68 -11.80 2.82
CA ILE A 72 6.34 -10.42 2.51
C ILE A 72 4.85 -10.20 2.65
N TYR A 73 4.04 -11.10 2.08
CA TYR A 73 2.60 -11.05 2.21
C TYR A 73 2.15 -11.18 3.68
N GLU A 74 2.79 -12.03 4.49
CA GLU A 74 2.42 -12.21 5.90
C GLU A 74 2.62 -10.95 6.76
N VAL A 75 3.57 -10.06 6.42
CA VAL A 75 3.94 -8.92 7.29
C VAL A 75 3.62 -7.55 6.71
N THR A 76 3.20 -7.46 5.44
CA THR A 76 2.97 -6.17 4.77
C THR A 76 1.47 -5.84 4.62
N PRO A 77 1.06 -4.60 4.91
CA PRO A 77 -0.35 -4.18 4.91
C PRO A 77 -0.92 -3.92 3.50
N ILE A 78 -0.61 -4.75 2.49
CA ILE A 78 -0.92 -4.47 1.06
C ILE A 78 -2.41 -4.16 0.85
N CYS A 79 -3.31 -5.05 1.30
CA CYS A 79 -4.75 -4.88 1.08
C CYS A 79 -5.30 -3.64 1.77
N HIS A 80 -4.90 -3.42 3.02
CA HIS A 80 -5.31 -2.26 3.80
C HIS A 80 -4.87 -0.97 3.11
N MET A 81 -3.60 -0.89 2.69
CA MET A 81 -3.08 0.31 2.05
C MET A 81 -3.70 0.55 0.68
N TYR A 82 -4.05 -0.51 -0.06
CA TYR A 82 -4.78 -0.35 -1.31
C TYR A 82 -6.17 0.21 -1.06
N GLU A 83 -6.93 -0.35 -0.11
CA GLU A 83 -8.29 0.10 0.21
C GLU A 83 -8.35 1.56 0.66
N VAL A 84 -7.40 2.01 1.49
CA VAL A 84 -7.38 3.41 1.94
C VAL A 84 -6.92 4.39 0.86
N LEU A 85 -6.16 3.96 -0.15
CA LEU A 85 -5.66 4.80 -1.24
C LEU A 85 -6.46 4.67 -2.54
N GLU A 86 -7.31 3.65 -2.67
CA GLU A 86 -8.10 3.37 -3.88
C GLU A 86 -8.92 4.59 -4.35
N PRO A 87 -9.60 5.35 -3.49
CA PRO A 87 -10.32 6.56 -3.92
C PRO A 87 -9.42 7.60 -4.61
N ALA A 88 -8.23 7.84 -4.06
CA ALA A 88 -7.23 8.74 -4.65
C ALA A 88 -6.70 8.21 -5.98
N ILE A 89 -6.42 6.90 -6.05
CA ILE A 89 -5.99 6.25 -7.30
C ILE A 89 -7.05 6.44 -8.38
N ARG A 90 -8.34 6.23 -8.07
CA ARG A 90 -9.45 6.46 -9.00
C ARG A 90 -9.56 7.92 -9.42
N TYR A 91 -9.26 8.86 -8.52
CA TYR A 91 -9.18 10.29 -8.86
C TYR A 91 -8.11 10.55 -9.92
N PHE A 92 -6.86 10.12 -9.68
CA PHE A 92 -5.75 10.29 -10.63
C PHE A 92 -5.96 9.57 -11.95
N ARG A 93 -6.69 8.45 -11.95
CA ARG A 93 -7.01 7.70 -13.18
C ARG A 93 -7.89 8.42 -14.17
N LYS A 94 -8.59 9.49 -13.75
CA LYS A 94 -9.34 10.35 -14.67
C LYS A 94 -8.43 11.00 -15.71
N GLU A 95 -7.19 11.31 -15.32
CA GLU A 95 -6.17 11.92 -16.19
C GLU A 95 -5.14 10.91 -16.69
N THR A 96 -4.74 9.97 -15.84
CA THR A 96 -3.74 8.93 -16.16
C THR A 96 -4.33 7.54 -15.93
N PRO A 97 -4.97 6.92 -16.94
CA PRO A 97 -5.72 5.66 -16.76
C PRO A 97 -4.93 4.51 -16.11
N GLU A 98 -3.61 4.44 -16.34
CA GLU A 98 -2.75 3.39 -15.78
C GLU A 98 -2.13 3.75 -14.42
N TYR A 99 -2.56 4.84 -13.79
CA TYR A 99 -2.00 5.28 -12.51
C TYR A 99 -2.15 4.19 -11.44
N ALA A 100 -1.03 3.86 -10.79
CA ALA A 100 -0.91 2.82 -9.76
C ALA A 100 -1.33 1.40 -10.19
N ALA A 101 -1.22 1.07 -11.49
CA ALA A 101 -1.61 -0.24 -12.01
C ALA A 101 -0.81 -1.41 -11.40
N ASN A 102 0.46 -1.20 -11.04
CA ASN A 102 1.25 -2.28 -10.44
C ASN A 102 0.79 -2.55 -9.01
N PHE A 103 0.43 -1.51 -8.26
CA PHE A 103 -0.11 -1.63 -6.91
C PHE A 103 -1.47 -2.33 -6.90
N GLU A 104 -2.36 -2.00 -7.84
CA GLU A 104 -3.62 -2.73 -8.02
C GLU A 104 -3.38 -4.22 -8.29
N LYS A 105 -2.46 -4.54 -9.20
CA LYS A 105 -2.09 -5.93 -9.48
C LYS A 105 -1.52 -6.63 -8.24
N LEU A 106 -0.68 -5.95 -7.47
CA LEU A 106 -0.14 -6.48 -6.20
C LEU A 106 -1.27 -6.79 -5.21
N ASN A 107 -2.27 -5.92 -5.08
CA ASN A 107 -3.43 -6.17 -4.22
C ASN A 107 -4.25 -7.39 -4.69
N VAL A 108 -4.45 -7.55 -6.01
CA VAL A 108 -5.12 -8.74 -6.57
C VAL A 108 -4.33 -10.01 -6.26
N ASP A 109 -3.01 -10.01 -6.46
CA ASP A 109 -2.13 -11.15 -6.16
C ASP A 109 -2.15 -11.50 -4.67
N TYR A 110 -2.12 -10.48 -3.80
CA TYR A 110 -2.22 -10.64 -2.35
C TYR A 110 -3.57 -11.22 -1.91
N ARG A 111 -4.69 -10.73 -2.46
CA ARG A 111 -6.04 -11.28 -2.19
C ARG A 111 -6.17 -12.73 -2.66
N ALA A 112 -5.58 -13.07 -3.80
CA ALA A 112 -5.53 -14.46 -4.29
C ALA A 112 -4.71 -15.36 -3.36
N TRP A 113 -3.57 -14.88 -2.86
CA TRP A 113 -2.76 -15.56 -1.86
C TRP A 113 -3.52 -15.78 -0.54
N LEU A 114 -4.20 -14.75 -0.01
CA LEU A 114 -5.04 -14.87 1.19
C LEU A 114 -6.11 -15.95 1.02
N LYS A 115 -6.78 -15.99 -0.13
CA LYS A 115 -7.81 -17.01 -0.43
C LYS A 115 -7.22 -18.42 -0.44
N LYS A 116 -5.99 -18.61 -0.91
CA LYS A 116 -5.29 -19.90 -0.89
C LYS A 116 -4.90 -20.30 0.54
N LYS A 117 -4.32 -19.39 1.33
CA LYS A 117 -3.96 -19.64 2.74
C LYS A 117 -5.18 -19.99 3.60
N LYS A 118 -6.31 -19.29 3.43
CA LYS A 118 -7.57 -19.59 4.12
C LYS A 118 -8.12 -20.98 3.81
N LYS A 119 -7.95 -21.48 2.58
CA LYS A 119 -8.37 -22.85 2.18
C LYS A 119 -7.49 -23.96 2.76
N GLY A 120 -6.26 -23.66 3.17
CA GLY A 120 -5.31 -24.64 3.71
C GLY A 120 -5.38 -24.87 5.23
N ALA A 121 -6.30 -24.18 5.94
CA ALA A 121 -6.54 -24.23 7.39
C ALA A 121 -5.33 -23.88 8.29
N SER A 122 -5.26 -22.60 8.69
CA SER A 122 -4.82 -22.08 10.02
C SER A 122 -4.65 -20.54 10.02
N TYR A 123 -4.80 -19.86 8.87
CA TYR A 123 -4.69 -18.40 8.81
C TYR A 123 -5.99 -17.73 9.28
N GLU A 124 -6.17 -17.64 10.60
CA GLU A 124 -7.07 -16.63 11.18
C GLU A 124 -6.52 -15.26 10.77
N SER A 125 -7.31 -14.51 10.01
CA SER A 125 -6.89 -13.25 9.41
C SER A 125 -6.65 -12.22 10.50
N ALA A 126 -5.43 -12.21 11.03
CA ALA A 126 -4.89 -11.13 11.81
C ALA A 126 -4.52 -9.93 10.89
N ALA A 127 -5.40 -9.57 9.96
CA ALA A 127 -5.48 -8.27 9.27
C ALA A 127 -6.82 -8.26 8.52
N CYS A 128 -7.97 -8.35 9.19
CA CYS A 128 -8.41 -7.43 10.26
C CYS A 128 -7.79 -7.49 11.68
N GLY A 129 -7.08 -8.54 12.13
CA GLY A 129 -6.27 -8.52 13.38
C GLY A 129 -4.81 -8.08 13.19
N GLY A 130 -3.82 -8.50 13.97
CA GLY A 130 -2.45 -7.91 14.02
C GLY A 130 -1.42 -8.31 12.94
N MET A 131 -0.68 -7.35 12.37
CA MET A 131 0.43 -6.65 13.03
C MET A 131 0.35 -5.11 12.82
N HIS A 132 -0.85 -4.55 12.79
CA HIS A 132 -1.09 -3.12 12.51
C HIS A 132 -1.01 -2.20 13.74
N ALA A 133 -0.68 -2.69 14.94
CA ALA A 133 -0.72 -1.88 16.17
C ALA A 133 0.26 -0.68 16.22
N ARG A 134 1.16 -0.54 15.24
CA ARG A 134 2.01 0.67 15.06
C ARG A 134 1.54 1.61 13.95
N PHE A 135 0.55 1.20 13.18
CA PHE A 135 0.00 1.94 12.04
C PHE A 135 -1.52 2.08 12.11
N GLY A 136 -2.14 1.80 13.27
CA GLY A 136 -3.51 2.22 13.60
C GLY A 136 -3.54 3.70 13.92
#